data_AF-A0A2G2Y885-F1
#
_entry.id   AF-A0A2G2Y885-F1
#
_cell.length_a   1.000
_cell.length_b   1.000
_cell.length_c   1.000
_cell.angle_alpha   90.00
_cell.angle_beta   90.00
_cell.angle_gamma   90.00
#
_symmetry.space_group_name_H-M   'P 1'
#
loop_
_entity.id
_entity.type
_entity.pdbx_description
1 polymer ?
#
loop_
_entity_poly.entity_id
_entity_poly.type
_entity_poly.pdbx_seq_one_letter_code
_entity_poly.pdbx_strand_id
1 'polypeptide(L)'
;MSSDINELYRRVIYRNNTLTNLLTTSRSTLGELEMCQEKLVQEAVDTLLDNGIRAQPMRDGHNKVYKSFSDVIEGKEGRFCIQAFQPILVEGRTICLHPLVCKGFTADFDGDKMAVHVPLSLEAQVEACLLMFSHMNLLSPTIGDPIFVPIQDMLIGLYVLTSGNHQGICVNRYNPYNCRNYQNQKRSDNSYYKYTKEPLFLNSYDAIWAYRQKRINLDSPLWLRW
;
A
#
# COMPACT_ATOMS: atom_id res chain seq x y z
N MET A 1 6.29 -35.75 10.53
CA MET A 1 6.65 -34.37 10.16
C MET A 1 5.67 -33.45 10.88
N SER A 2 6.07 -32.84 12.00
CA SER A 2 5.28 -31.79 12.66
C SER A 2 5.36 -30.51 11.82
N SER A 3 4.28 -29.74 11.77
CA SER A 3 4.30 -28.41 11.14
C SER A 3 5.16 -27.45 11.96
N ASP A 4 5.79 -26.47 11.31
CA ASP A 4 6.60 -25.42 11.94
C ASP A 4 5.82 -24.70 13.07
N ILE A 5 4.51 -24.49 12.86
CA ILE A 5 3.57 -23.92 13.84
C ILE A 5 3.47 -24.76 15.12
N ASN A 6 3.47 -26.09 15.02
CA ASN A 6 3.33 -26.95 16.20
C ASN A 6 4.54 -26.83 17.13
N GLU A 7 5.74 -26.60 16.59
CA GLU A 7 6.95 -26.39 17.39
C GLU A 7 6.91 -25.02 18.10
N LEU A 8 6.45 -23.97 17.41
CA LEU A 8 6.22 -22.65 18.02
C LEU A 8 5.14 -22.72 19.12
N TYR A 9 4.06 -23.47 18.89
CA TYR A 9 2.98 -23.66 19.86
C TYR A 9 3.45 -24.41 21.11
N ARG A 10 4.27 -25.46 20.94
CA ARG A 10 4.91 -26.18 22.06
C ARG A 10 5.76 -25.26 22.92
N ARG A 11 6.50 -24.32 22.32
CA ARG A 11 7.30 -23.35 23.06
C ARG A 11 6.42 -22.43 23.92
N VAL A 12 5.30 -21.94 23.40
CA VAL A 12 4.34 -21.12 24.16
C VAL A 12 3.78 -21.91 25.34
N ILE A 13 3.30 -23.14 25.11
CA ILE A 13 2.78 -24.00 26.17
C ILE A 13 3.84 -24.24 27.25
N TYR A 14 5.05 -24.59 26.85
CA TYR A 14 6.14 -24.87 27.79
C TYR A 14 6.47 -23.65 28.67
N ARG A 15 6.58 -22.47 28.08
CA ARG A 15 6.85 -21.22 28.82
C ARG A 15 5.69 -20.87 29.76
N ASN A 16 4.45 -21.02 29.31
CA ASN A 16 3.26 -20.74 30.12
C ASN A 16 3.13 -21.69 31.32
N ASN A 17 3.38 -22.99 31.10
CA ASN A 17 3.38 -23.97 32.18
C ASN A 17 4.52 -23.72 33.17
N THR A 18 5.69 -23.28 32.69
CA THR A 18 6.82 -22.90 33.55
C THR A 18 6.49 -21.70 34.41
N LEU A 19 5.90 -20.65 33.83
CA LEU A 19 5.41 -19.48 34.57
C LEU A 19 4.35 -19.88 35.60
N THR A 20 3.37 -20.71 35.20
CA THR A 20 2.30 -21.18 36.10
C THR A 20 2.86 -22.01 37.27
N ASN A 21 3.80 -22.92 37.01
CA ASN A 21 4.47 -23.69 38.05
C ASN A 21 5.28 -22.81 39.01
N LEU A 22 5.90 -21.75 38.49
CA LEU A 22 6.59 -20.76 39.32
C LEU A 22 5.61 -20.00 40.20
N LEU A 23 4.55 -19.42 39.64
CA LEU A 23 3.51 -18.68 40.40
C LEU A 23 2.84 -19.54 41.48
N THR A 24 2.62 -20.83 41.21
CA THR A 24 2.03 -21.76 42.19
C THR A 24 3.01 -22.17 43.30
N THR A 25 4.32 -22.16 43.01
CA THR A 25 5.39 -22.55 43.94
C THR A 25 5.91 -21.34 44.76
N SER A 26 5.93 -20.14 44.19
CA SER A 26 6.40 -18.92 44.86
C SER A 26 5.24 -18.20 45.57
N ARG A 27 5.09 -18.43 46.88
CA ARG A 27 4.12 -17.70 47.73
C ARG A 27 4.69 -16.39 48.34
N SER A 28 5.92 -16.00 48.01
CA SER A 28 6.52 -14.78 48.56
C SER A 28 7.54 -14.14 47.61
N THR A 29 7.19 -12.96 47.11
CA THR A 29 8.06 -11.87 46.66
C THR A 29 9.27 -12.28 45.83
N LEU A 30 9.08 -12.41 44.51
CA LEU A 30 10.17 -12.44 43.55
C LEU A 30 9.75 -11.80 42.21
N GLY A 31 9.23 -10.57 42.27
CA GLY A 31 8.66 -9.87 41.12
C GLY A 31 9.62 -9.72 39.93
N GLU A 32 10.93 -9.64 40.16
CA GLU A 32 11.92 -9.61 39.08
C GLU A 32 11.99 -10.92 38.30
N LEU A 33 11.85 -12.07 38.96
CA LEU A 33 11.89 -13.38 38.30
C LEU A 33 10.57 -13.66 37.55
N GLU A 34 9.44 -13.23 38.12
CA GLU A 34 8.12 -13.30 37.47
C GLU A 34 8.12 -12.47 36.18
N MET A 35 8.56 -11.20 36.24
CA MET A 35 8.70 -10.35 35.05
C MET A 35 9.62 -10.95 33.98
N CYS A 36 10.72 -11.58 34.38
CA CYS A 36 11.61 -12.26 33.43
C CYS A 36 10.92 -13.41 32.70
N GLN A 37 10.07 -14.18 33.39
CA GLN A 37 9.34 -15.29 32.78
C GLN A 37 8.16 -14.82 31.93
N GLU A 38 7.45 -13.77 32.37
CA GLU A 38 6.43 -13.11 31.55
C GLU A 38 7.02 -12.61 30.23
N LYS A 39 8.21 -12.01 30.27
CA LYS A 39 8.92 -11.58 29.06
C LYS A 39 9.23 -12.76 28.12
N LEU A 40 9.63 -13.91 28.65
CA LEU A 40 9.92 -15.10 27.84
C LEU A 40 8.65 -15.74 27.24
N VAL A 41 7.51 -15.65 27.94
CA VAL A 41 6.20 -16.04 27.38
C VAL A 41 5.82 -15.09 26.26
N GLN A 42 5.96 -13.77 26.48
CA GLN A 42 5.67 -12.77 25.46
C GLN A 42 6.53 -12.96 24.21
N GLU A 43 7.83 -13.21 24.36
CA GLU A 43 8.73 -13.53 23.23
C GLU A 43 8.30 -14.81 22.49
N ALA A 44 7.79 -15.82 23.20
CA ALA A 44 7.27 -17.04 22.57
C ALA A 44 5.97 -16.78 21.77
N VAL A 45 5.10 -15.90 22.28
CA VAL A 45 3.88 -15.48 21.57
C VAL A 45 4.21 -14.61 20.37
N ASP A 46 5.12 -13.66 20.54
CA ASP A 46 5.57 -12.77 19.47
C ASP A 46 6.20 -13.59 18.33
N THR A 47 7.03 -14.59 18.63
CA THR A 47 7.60 -15.50 17.61
C THR A 47 6.58 -16.43 16.95
N LEU A 48 5.51 -16.82 17.66
CA LEU A 48 4.41 -17.61 17.09
C LEU A 48 3.60 -16.78 16.08
N LEU A 49 3.31 -15.52 16.41
CA LEU A 49 2.59 -14.61 15.54
C LEU A 49 3.47 -14.16 14.39
N ASP A 50 4.65 -13.64 14.70
CA ASP A 50 5.57 -13.04 13.74
C ASP A 50 7.04 -13.30 14.07
N ASN A 51 7.62 -14.31 13.42
CA ASN A 51 8.96 -14.81 13.72
C ASN A 51 10.04 -13.91 13.09
N GLY A 52 10.22 -12.71 13.63
CA GLY A 52 11.26 -11.79 13.17
C GLY A 52 11.12 -10.33 13.61
N ILE A 53 9.96 -9.91 14.14
CA ILE A 53 9.73 -8.48 14.46
C ILE A 53 10.60 -7.96 15.62
N ARG A 54 10.72 -8.72 16.72
CA ARG A 54 11.33 -8.20 17.96
C ARG A 54 12.65 -8.85 18.37
N ALA A 55 12.95 -10.05 17.87
CA ALA A 55 14.09 -10.85 18.32
C ALA A 55 14.68 -11.68 17.17
N GLN A 56 15.81 -12.34 17.43
CA GLN A 56 16.38 -13.27 16.46
C GLN A 56 15.37 -14.37 16.10
N PRO A 57 15.13 -14.61 14.80
CA PRO A 57 14.13 -15.56 14.36
C PRO A 57 14.49 -16.96 14.84
N MET A 58 13.51 -17.68 15.37
CA MET A 58 13.69 -19.05 15.82
C MET A 58 13.95 -19.95 14.61
N ARG A 59 14.98 -20.79 14.71
CA ARG A 59 15.42 -21.71 13.65
C ARG A 59 15.38 -23.15 14.12
N ASP A 60 15.23 -24.08 13.17
CA ASP A 60 15.37 -25.50 13.41
C ASP A 60 16.86 -25.92 13.49
N GLY A 61 17.10 -27.22 13.72
CA GLY A 61 18.45 -27.79 13.73
C GLY A 61 19.18 -27.75 12.38
N HIS A 62 18.47 -27.46 11.29
CA HIS A 62 19.01 -27.28 9.94
C HIS A 62 19.17 -25.80 9.57
N ASN A 63 19.08 -24.89 10.55
CA ASN A 63 19.20 -23.44 10.37
C ASN A 63 18.09 -22.82 9.49
N LYS A 64 16.97 -23.51 9.29
CA LYS A 64 15.78 -22.99 8.62
C LYS A 64 14.93 -22.22 9.63
N VAL A 65 14.48 -21.03 9.26
CA VAL A 65 13.56 -20.21 10.07
C VAL A 65 12.17 -20.87 10.10
N TYR A 66 11.59 -21.01 11.28
CA TYR A 66 10.21 -21.50 11.41
C TYR A 66 9.23 -20.48 10.83
N LYS A 67 8.24 -20.96 10.06
CA LYS A 67 7.16 -20.11 9.55
C LYS A 67 6.17 -19.78 10.67
N SER A 68 5.94 -18.49 10.91
CA SER A 68 4.95 -18.00 11.88
C SER A 68 3.54 -17.94 11.29
N PHE A 69 2.56 -17.54 12.10
CA PHE A 69 1.20 -17.27 11.58
C PHE A 69 1.19 -16.15 10.54
N SER A 70 1.94 -15.07 10.75
CA SER A 70 2.15 -14.03 9.74
C SER A 70 2.64 -14.66 8.44
N ASP A 71 3.69 -15.49 8.45
CA ASP A 71 4.20 -16.13 7.22
C ASP A 71 3.21 -17.07 6.53
N VAL A 72 2.29 -17.67 7.28
CA VAL A 72 1.24 -18.55 6.72
C VAL A 72 0.12 -17.71 6.10
N ILE A 73 -0.16 -16.54 6.67
CA ILE A 73 -1.14 -15.58 6.15
C ILE A 73 -0.53 -14.72 5.03
N GLU A 74 0.76 -14.42 5.08
CA GLU A 74 1.52 -13.59 4.13
C GLU A 74 2.11 -14.41 2.99
N GLY A 75 2.40 -15.69 3.24
CA GLY A 75 2.69 -16.67 2.19
C GLY A 75 1.60 -16.62 1.13
N LYS A 76 1.95 -17.08 -0.08
CA LYS A 76 1.17 -17.04 -1.35
C LYS A 76 -0.32 -17.52 -1.31
N GLU A 77 -0.90 -17.76 -0.15
CA GLU A 77 -2.25 -18.26 0.11
C GLU A 77 -3.11 -17.32 1.00
N GLY A 78 -2.64 -16.09 1.26
CA GLY A 78 -3.32 -15.10 2.09
C GLY A 78 -4.48 -14.34 1.44
N ARG A 79 -5.69 -14.91 1.45
CA ARG A 79 -7.04 -14.28 1.25
C ARG A 79 -7.30 -13.36 0.03
N PHE A 80 -6.31 -12.88 -0.71
CA PHE A 80 -6.52 -12.02 -1.90
C PHE A 80 -6.50 -12.74 -3.23
N CYS A 81 -6.31 -14.06 -3.23
CA CYS A 81 -6.29 -14.82 -4.46
C CYS A 81 -7.68 -14.92 -5.11
N ILE A 82 -8.75 -14.39 -4.50
CA ILE A 82 -10.11 -14.43 -5.04
C ILE A 82 -10.81 -13.09 -4.81
N GLN A 83 -11.27 -12.47 -5.90
CA GLN A 83 -12.14 -11.29 -5.87
C GLN A 83 -13.34 -11.49 -6.78
N ALA A 84 -14.45 -10.83 -6.47
CA ALA A 84 -15.64 -10.80 -7.30
C ALA A 84 -15.59 -9.64 -8.29
N PHE A 85 -16.07 -9.92 -9.50
CA PHE A 85 -16.19 -8.98 -10.59
C PHE A 85 -17.55 -9.14 -11.25
N GLN A 86 -18.05 -8.07 -11.85
CA GLN A 86 -19.17 -8.16 -12.76
C GLN A 86 -18.65 -8.62 -14.13
N PRO A 87 -19.07 -9.80 -14.63
CA PRO A 87 -18.59 -10.29 -15.92
C PRO A 87 -19.21 -9.49 -17.06
N ILE A 88 -18.39 -9.19 -18.06
CA ILE A 88 -18.80 -8.61 -19.33
C ILE A 88 -18.47 -9.64 -20.41
N LEU A 89 -19.44 -9.98 -21.25
CA LEU A 89 -19.22 -10.92 -22.34
C LEU A 89 -18.35 -10.25 -23.40
N VAL A 90 -17.23 -10.88 -23.73
CA VAL A 90 -16.28 -10.42 -24.75
C VAL A 90 -16.03 -11.57 -25.72
N GLU A 91 -15.85 -11.25 -27.00
CA GLU A 91 -15.44 -12.24 -28.00
C GLU A 91 -14.00 -12.70 -27.75
N GLY A 92 -13.76 -14.01 -27.77
CA GLY A 92 -12.44 -14.59 -27.58
C GLY A 92 -12.43 -15.79 -26.64
N ARG A 93 -11.23 -16.26 -26.29
CA ARG A 93 -11.00 -17.38 -25.35
C ARG A 93 -10.18 -16.98 -24.12
N THR A 94 -9.95 -15.68 -23.94
CA THR A 94 -9.11 -15.11 -22.89
C THR A 94 -9.96 -14.32 -21.92
N ILE A 95 -9.61 -14.35 -20.64
CA ILE A 95 -10.27 -13.52 -19.63
C ILE A 95 -9.61 -12.14 -19.65
N CYS A 96 -10.42 -11.10 -19.76
CA CYS A 96 -9.95 -9.71 -19.62
C CYS A 96 -9.97 -9.33 -18.14
N LEU A 97 -8.80 -9.01 -17.59
CA LEU A 97 -8.64 -8.57 -16.20
C LEU A 97 -8.29 -7.08 -16.15
N HIS A 98 -8.78 -6.38 -15.13
CA HIS A 98 -8.46 -4.98 -14.94
C HIS A 98 -6.97 -4.80 -14.53
N PRO A 99 -6.18 -3.91 -15.17
CA PRO A 99 -4.74 -3.81 -14.90
C PRO A 99 -4.38 -3.51 -13.44
N LEU A 100 -5.21 -2.74 -12.74
CA LEU A 100 -4.95 -2.42 -11.33
C LEU A 100 -5.01 -3.66 -10.44
N VAL A 101 -5.86 -4.65 -10.76
CA VAL A 101 -6.03 -5.82 -9.89
C VAL A 101 -4.91 -6.85 -10.04
N CYS A 102 -4.10 -6.75 -11.11
CA CYS A 102 -3.02 -7.70 -11.40
C CYS A 102 -2.01 -7.82 -10.25
N LYS A 103 -1.70 -6.72 -9.54
CA LYS A 103 -0.81 -6.74 -8.38
C LYS A 103 -1.35 -7.61 -7.23
N GLY A 104 -2.67 -7.60 -7.01
CA GLY A 104 -3.31 -8.42 -5.98
C GLY A 104 -3.32 -9.91 -6.32
N PHE A 105 -3.39 -10.26 -7.61
CA PHE A 105 -3.36 -11.65 -8.09
C PHE A 105 -1.96 -12.16 -8.45
N THR A 106 -0.93 -11.31 -8.35
CA THR A 106 0.42 -11.61 -8.84
C THR A 106 0.44 -12.13 -10.29
N ALA A 107 -0.40 -11.56 -11.15
CA ALA A 107 -0.58 -11.99 -12.54
C ALA A 107 0.28 -11.16 -13.51
N ASP A 108 1.00 -11.80 -14.42
CA ASP A 108 1.95 -11.16 -15.36
C ASP A 108 1.73 -11.50 -16.85
N PHE A 109 0.51 -11.88 -17.25
CA PHE A 109 0.05 -12.02 -18.66
C PHE A 109 1.00 -12.77 -19.63
N ASP A 110 1.91 -13.61 -19.13
CA ASP A 110 2.89 -14.38 -19.90
C ASP A 110 2.37 -15.76 -20.35
N GLY A 111 1.15 -16.10 -19.94
CA GLY A 111 0.55 -17.43 -20.08
C GLY A 111 -0.23 -17.89 -18.85
N ASP A 112 -0.26 -17.08 -17.79
CA ASP A 112 -1.06 -17.31 -16.59
C ASP A 112 -2.51 -17.73 -16.87
N LYS A 113 -2.98 -18.69 -16.06
CA LYS A 113 -4.35 -19.20 -16.08
C LYS A 113 -5.09 -18.78 -14.81
N MET A 114 -6.31 -18.32 -14.97
CA MET A 114 -7.18 -17.96 -13.85
C MET A 114 -8.39 -18.90 -13.79
N ALA A 115 -8.73 -19.35 -12.58
CA ALA A 115 -9.97 -20.06 -12.33
C ALA A 115 -11.13 -19.06 -12.14
N VAL A 116 -12.30 -19.40 -12.66
CA VAL A 116 -13.52 -18.61 -12.48
C VAL A 116 -14.55 -19.47 -11.77
N HIS A 117 -15.07 -18.95 -10.66
CA HIS A 117 -16.11 -19.61 -9.87
C HIS A 117 -17.41 -18.80 -9.96
N VAL A 118 -18.54 -19.49 -10.07
CA VAL A 118 -19.87 -18.87 -10.15
C VAL A 118 -20.65 -19.19 -8.87
N PRO A 119 -20.97 -18.20 -8.03
CA PRO A 119 -21.77 -18.43 -6.83
C PRO A 119 -23.23 -18.75 -7.21
N LEU A 120 -23.76 -19.84 -6.65
CA LEU A 120 -25.11 -20.34 -6.97
C LEU A 120 -26.16 -19.91 -5.95
N SER A 121 -25.85 -19.97 -4.65
CA SER A 121 -26.80 -19.57 -3.59
C SER A 121 -26.93 -18.06 -3.48
N LEU A 122 -28.06 -17.59 -2.96
CA LEU A 122 -28.32 -16.17 -2.76
C LEU A 122 -27.33 -15.58 -1.75
N GLU A 123 -27.03 -16.32 -0.70
CA GLU A 123 -26.08 -15.94 0.34
C GLU A 123 -24.68 -15.77 -0.25
N ALA A 124 -24.24 -16.71 -1.09
CA ALA A 124 -22.93 -16.64 -1.75
C ALA A 124 -22.85 -15.49 -2.75
N GLN A 125 -23.94 -15.18 -3.46
CA GLN A 125 -23.99 -14.01 -4.35
C GLN A 125 -23.89 -12.70 -3.57
N VAL A 126 -24.62 -12.59 -2.44
CA VAL A 126 -24.57 -11.41 -1.57
C VAL A 126 -23.19 -11.25 -0.95
N GLU A 127 -22.59 -12.32 -0.44
CA GLU A 127 -21.23 -12.31 0.11
C GLU A 127 -20.19 -11.93 -0.95
N ALA A 128 -20.28 -12.51 -2.15
CA ALA A 128 -19.39 -12.15 -3.25
C ALA A 128 -19.51 -10.65 -3.59
N CYS A 129 -20.74 -10.13 -3.63
CA CYS A 129 -20.99 -8.73 -3.97
C CYS A 129 -20.60 -7.74 -2.88
N LEU A 130 -20.73 -8.10 -1.59
CA LEU A 130 -20.53 -7.18 -0.48
C LEU A 130 -19.14 -7.29 0.16
N LEU A 131 -18.54 -8.48 0.15
CA LEU A 131 -17.26 -8.73 0.83
C LEU A 131 -16.13 -8.97 -0.17
N MET A 132 -16.42 -9.59 -1.32
CA MET A 132 -15.37 -10.00 -2.26
C MET A 132 -15.20 -9.06 -3.44
N PHE A 133 -16.09 -8.07 -3.64
CA PHE A 133 -16.02 -7.20 -4.80
C PHE A 133 -14.71 -6.40 -4.82
N SER A 134 -14.04 -6.38 -5.98
CA SER A 134 -12.74 -5.71 -6.16
C SER A 134 -12.73 -4.25 -5.72
N HIS A 135 -13.80 -3.48 -5.97
CA HIS A 135 -13.86 -2.06 -5.59
C HIS A 135 -13.94 -1.82 -4.07
N MET A 136 -14.30 -2.82 -3.26
CA MET A 136 -14.33 -2.73 -1.80
C MET A 136 -13.01 -3.17 -1.16
N ASN A 137 -12.20 -3.93 -1.88
CA ASN A 137 -10.98 -4.57 -1.40
C ASN A 137 -9.72 -3.81 -1.80
N LEU A 138 -9.70 -2.48 -1.58
CA LEU A 138 -8.63 -1.61 -2.09
C LEU A 138 -7.30 -1.68 -1.32
N LEU A 139 -7.37 -2.07 -0.06
CA LEU A 139 -6.25 -2.05 0.88
C LEU A 139 -5.87 -3.46 1.28
N SER A 140 -4.59 -3.67 1.59
CA SER A 140 -4.12 -4.92 2.18
C SER A 140 -4.62 -5.08 3.62
N PRO A 141 -5.16 -6.23 4.05
CA PRO A 141 -5.64 -6.47 5.40
C PRO A 141 -4.47 -6.65 6.37
N THR A 142 -3.26 -6.98 5.86
CA THR A 142 -2.07 -7.19 6.68
C THR A 142 -1.43 -5.86 7.05
N ILE A 143 -1.25 -4.97 6.07
CA ILE A 143 -0.46 -3.73 6.25
C ILE A 143 -1.34 -2.47 6.18
N GLY A 144 -2.49 -2.53 5.51
CA GLY A 144 -3.33 -1.36 5.22
C GLY A 144 -2.89 -0.58 3.98
N ASP A 145 -1.81 -1.00 3.31
CA ASP A 145 -1.31 -0.35 2.11
C ASP A 145 -2.26 -0.53 0.91
N PRO A 146 -2.32 0.45 -0.01
CA PRO A 146 -3.12 0.32 -1.22
C PRO A 146 -2.57 -0.77 -2.13
N ILE A 147 -3.45 -1.69 -2.55
CA ILE A 147 -3.12 -2.77 -3.49
C ILE A 147 -3.29 -2.27 -4.93
N PHE A 148 -4.37 -1.55 -5.19
CA PHE A 148 -4.68 -0.99 -6.50
C PHE A 148 -3.99 0.36 -6.68
N VAL A 149 -2.71 0.30 -7.01
CA VAL A 149 -1.88 1.46 -7.33
C VAL A 149 -1.75 1.56 -8.84
N PRO A 150 -1.73 2.78 -9.43
CA PRO A 150 -1.42 2.96 -10.84
C PRO A 150 -0.19 2.14 -11.24
N ILE A 151 -0.34 1.33 -12.29
CA ILE A 151 0.74 0.50 -12.81
C ILE A 151 1.78 1.36 -13.53
N GLN A 152 2.92 0.76 -13.89
CA GLN A 152 4.06 1.45 -14.48
C GLN A 152 3.69 2.45 -15.59
N ASP A 153 2.88 2.04 -16.57
CA ASP A 153 2.50 2.91 -17.69
C ASP A 153 1.65 4.11 -17.25
N MET A 154 0.75 3.88 -16.28
CA MET A 154 -0.07 4.95 -15.71
C MET A 154 0.80 5.92 -14.89
N LEU A 155 1.73 5.39 -14.09
CA LEU A 155 2.68 6.20 -13.32
C LEU A 155 3.57 7.04 -14.23
N ILE A 156 4.08 6.48 -15.32
CA ILE A 156 4.88 7.22 -16.30
C ILE A 156 4.02 8.32 -16.94
N GLY A 157 2.79 8.02 -17.33
CA GLY A 157 1.86 9.02 -17.88
C GLY A 157 1.60 10.16 -16.90
N LEU A 158 1.25 9.85 -15.65
CA LEU A 158 1.04 10.84 -14.59
C LEU A 158 2.31 11.63 -14.29
N TYR A 159 3.46 10.96 -14.26
CA TYR A 159 4.75 11.60 -14.02
C TYR A 159 5.05 12.61 -15.12
N VAL A 160 4.91 12.26 -16.40
CA VAL A 160 5.12 13.19 -17.51
C VAL A 160 4.15 14.37 -17.47
N LEU A 161 2.87 14.10 -17.15
CA LEU A 161 1.85 15.16 -17.03
C LEU A 161 2.10 16.12 -15.85
N THR A 162 2.79 15.67 -14.81
CA THR A 162 3.03 16.44 -13.58
C THR A 162 4.48 16.89 -13.42
N SER A 163 5.40 16.40 -14.25
CA SER A 163 6.80 16.80 -14.28
C SER A 163 6.92 18.20 -14.89
N GLY A 164 6.62 19.22 -14.08
CA GLY A 164 6.87 20.60 -14.43
C GLY A 164 8.36 20.92 -14.41
N ASN A 165 8.81 21.78 -15.32
CA ASN A 165 10.08 22.49 -15.14
C ASN A 165 10.04 23.21 -13.77
N HIS A 166 11.14 23.15 -13.01
CA HIS A 166 11.28 23.52 -11.57
C HIS A 166 10.79 24.91 -11.10
N GLN A 167 10.07 25.69 -11.91
CA GLN A 167 9.31 26.84 -11.46
C GLN A 167 7.93 26.39 -10.97
N GLY A 168 7.90 25.79 -9.78
CA GLY A 168 6.66 25.43 -9.11
C GLY A 168 5.77 26.66 -8.91
N ILE A 169 4.69 26.75 -9.67
CA ILE A 169 3.66 27.78 -9.45
C ILE A 169 2.60 27.17 -8.53
N CYS A 170 2.93 27.11 -7.25
CA CYS A 170 1.97 27.07 -6.16
C CYS A 170 2.17 28.33 -5.31
N VAL A 171 1.92 29.50 -5.91
CA VAL A 171 1.71 30.71 -5.10
C VAL A 171 0.34 30.59 -4.48
N ASN A 172 0.31 30.05 -3.26
CA ASN A 172 -0.85 30.12 -2.40
C ASN A 172 -1.15 31.61 -2.14
N ARG A 173 -2.27 32.14 -2.68
CA ARG A 173 -2.70 33.53 -2.45
C ARG A 173 -3.09 33.82 -0.99
N TYR A 174 -2.93 32.86 -0.07
CA TYR A 174 -3.25 32.96 1.35
C TYR A 174 -2.03 33.13 2.28
N ASN A 175 -0.91 33.70 1.82
CA ASN A 175 0.12 34.18 2.75
C ASN A 175 0.43 35.67 2.55
N PRO A 176 -0.25 36.59 3.26
CA PRO A 176 -0.05 38.03 3.12
C PRO A 176 1.25 38.56 3.76
N TYR A 177 2.13 37.73 4.32
CA TYR A 177 3.26 38.22 5.13
C TYR A 177 4.68 38.11 4.54
N ASN A 178 4.88 37.60 3.32
CA ASN A 178 6.24 37.48 2.74
C ASN A 178 6.57 38.43 1.58
N CYS A 179 5.98 39.62 1.57
CA CYS A 179 6.46 40.74 0.76
C CYS A 179 7.40 41.63 1.56
N ARG A 180 8.67 41.23 1.79
CA ARG A 180 9.66 42.20 2.30
C ARG A 180 11.13 42.03 1.94
N ASN A 181 11.61 40.88 1.47
CA ASN A 181 13.06 40.67 1.39
C ASN A 181 13.59 40.32 -0.01
N TYR A 182 13.22 41.08 -1.03
CA TYR A 182 14.04 41.19 -2.25
C TYR A 182 14.14 42.64 -2.69
N GLN A 183 14.78 43.45 -1.85
CA GLN A 183 15.38 44.70 -2.31
C GLN A 183 16.86 44.47 -2.64
N ASN A 184 17.23 44.96 -3.82
CA ASN A 184 18.57 45.39 -4.24
C ASN A 184 19.48 44.38 -4.93
N GLN A 185 19.40 44.35 -6.27
CA GLN A 185 20.59 44.57 -7.08
C GLN A 185 20.24 45.30 -8.38
N LYS A 186 20.63 46.57 -8.46
CA LYS A 186 20.70 47.34 -9.71
C LYS A 186 21.81 46.74 -10.57
N ARG A 187 21.48 46.29 -11.78
CA ARG A 187 22.35 46.38 -12.94
C ARG A 187 21.52 46.80 -14.14
N SER A 188 21.88 47.94 -14.71
CA SER A 188 21.38 48.40 -16.00
C SER A 188 21.91 47.46 -17.05
N ASP A 189 21.02 46.81 -17.78
CA ASP A 189 21.20 46.54 -19.19
C ASP A 189 19.82 46.43 -19.83
N ASN A 190 19.60 47.31 -20.79
CA ASN A 190 18.44 47.29 -21.67
C ASN A 190 18.39 45.95 -22.38
N SER A 191 17.50 45.07 -21.96
CA SER A 191 16.87 44.14 -22.88
C SER A 191 15.40 44.03 -22.53
N TYR A 192 14.62 44.07 -23.59
CA TYR A 192 13.18 44.05 -23.64
C TYR A 192 12.66 42.78 -22.97
N TYR A 193 12.56 42.74 -21.63
CA TYR A 193 11.89 41.66 -20.92
C TYR A 193 10.41 41.75 -21.24
N LYS A 194 10.06 41.16 -22.39
CA LYS A 194 8.73 40.73 -22.74
C LYS A 194 8.40 39.68 -21.68
N TYR A 195 7.90 40.12 -20.53
CA TYR A 195 7.15 39.26 -19.62
C TYR A 195 6.02 38.69 -20.49
N THR A 196 6.22 37.50 -21.05
CA THR A 196 5.15 36.70 -21.58
C THR A 196 4.29 36.38 -20.38
N LYS A 197 3.30 37.26 -20.14
CA LYS A 197 2.28 37.12 -19.11
C LYS A 197 1.71 35.72 -19.28
N GLU A 198 2.04 34.83 -18.35
CA GLU A 198 1.53 33.47 -18.36
C GLU A 198 0.01 33.52 -18.49
N PRO A 199 -0.58 32.67 -19.34
CA PRO A 199 -2.00 32.75 -19.62
C PRO A 199 -2.80 32.48 -18.35
N LEU A 200 -3.64 33.44 -17.98
CA LEU A 200 -4.56 33.34 -16.86
C LEU A 200 -5.91 32.86 -17.37
N PHE A 201 -6.36 31.73 -16.84
CA PHE A 201 -7.67 31.16 -17.10
C PHE A 201 -8.54 31.27 -15.85
N LEU A 202 -9.79 31.71 -16.02
CA LEU A 202 -10.77 31.81 -14.94
C LEU A 202 -11.42 30.47 -14.61
N ASN A 203 -11.37 29.52 -15.56
CA ASN A 203 -12.00 28.22 -15.48
C ASN A 203 -11.17 27.18 -16.27
N SER A 204 -11.26 25.91 -15.87
CA SER A 204 -10.52 24.81 -16.51
C SER A 204 -10.96 24.58 -17.95
N TYR A 205 -12.24 24.80 -18.27
CA TYR A 205 -12.76 24.67 -19.64
C TYR A 205 -12.09 25.63 -20.63
N ASP A 206 -11.81 26.87 -20.21
CA ASP A 206 -11.13 27.86 -21.06
C ASP A 206 -9.69 27.46 -21.35
N ALA A 207 -9.00 26.89 -20.34
CA ALA A 207 -7.64 26.36 -20.50
C ALA A 207 -7.62 25.17 -21.47
N ILE A 208 -8.55 24.21 -21.31
CA ILE A 208 -8.69 23.06 -22.21
C ILE A 208 -9.01 23.53 -23.64
N TRP A 209 -9.89 24.52 -23.78
CA TRP A 209 -10.21 25.10 -25.09
C TRP A 209 -9.00 25.75 -25.74
N ALA A 210 -8.21 26.52 -24.99
CA ALA A 210 -6.98 27.12 -25.47
C ALA A 210 -5.93 26.06 -25.89
N TYR A 211 -5.84 24.94 -25.18
CA TYR A 211 -4.99 23.81 -25.55
C TYR A 211 -5.44 23.18 -26.88
N ARG A 212 -6.75 22.94 -27.06
CA ARG A 212 -7.30 22.41 -28.33
C ARG A 212 -7.02 23.33 -29.52
N GLN A 213 -7.01 24.64 -29.28
CA GLN A 213 -6.64 25.66 -30.27
C GLN A 213 -5.12 25.82 -30.46
N LYS A 214 -4.31 24.97 -29.82
CA LYS A 214 -2.83 25.01 -29.83
C LYS A 214 -2.24 26.35 -29.39
N ARG A 215 -2.96 27.09 -28.54
CA ARG A 215 -2.51 28.38 -27.97
C ARG A 215 -1.61 28.19 -26.76
N ILE A 216 -1.76 27.06 -26.07
CA ILE A 216 -0.93 26.61 -24.95
C ILE A 216 -0.50 25.16 -25.21
N ASN A 217 0.68 24.80 -24.74
CA ASN A 217 1.18 23.44 -24.77
C ASN A 217 0.86 22.74 -23.45
N LEU A 218 0.92 21.41 -23.42
CA LEU A 218 0.57 20.65 -22.23
C LEU A 218 1.54 20.93 -21.06
N ASP A 219 2.81 21.16 -21.37
CA ASP A 219 3.87 21.45 -20.38
C ASP A 219 4.03 22.96 -20.09
N SER A 220 3.17 23.81 -20.68
CA SER A 220 3.31 25.26 -20.51
C SER A 220 2.71 25.74 -19.17
N PRO A 221 3.44 26.56 -18.40
CA PRO A 221 2.92 27.11 -17.15
C PRO A 221 1.72 28.02 -17.43
N LEU A 222 0.69 27.91 -16.59
CA LEU A 222 -0.53 28.71 -16.65
C LEU A 222 -1.02 29.06 -15.25
N TRP A 223 -1.82 30.12 -15.15
CA TRP A 223 -2.54 30.43 -13.93
C TRP A 223 -3.99 30.01 -14.10
N LEU A 224 -4.47 29.17 -13.18
CA LEU A 224 -5.86 28.76 -13.13
C LEU A 224 -6.50 29.30 -11.85
N ARG A 225 -7.63 29.99 -11.99
CA ARG A 225 -8.50 30.27 -10.84
C ARG A 225 -9.29 29.01 -10.52
N TRP A 226 -8.86 28.28 -9.49
CA TRP A 226 -9.67 27.25 -8.83
C TRP A 226 -10.72 27.89 -7.93
#